data_AF-A0A5D2K7V5-F1
#
_entry.id   AF-A0A5D2K7V5-F1
#
_cell.length_a   1.000
_cell.length_b   1.000
_cell.length_c   1.000
_cell.angle_alpha   90.00
_cell.angle_beta   90.00
_cell.angle_gamma   90.00
#
_symmetry.space_group_name_H-M   'P 1'
#
loop_
_entity.id
_entity.type
_entity.pdbx_description
1 polymer ?
#
loop_
_entity_poly.entity_id
_entity_poly.type
_entity_poly.pdbx_seq_one_letter_code
_entity_poly.pdbx_strand_id
1 'polypeptide(L)'
;TVIKSRIPGLQSLINKTIIELEGELTKLGKPIAADAGGKLYTTMEICRAFDQNFKEHLDGVRAGGEKIYGVFDNQLPAALKRLQFDKHLSIENVRKLITEADGYQPHLIAPEQGYRRLIESCLVTIRGPAEAAVDGVHAILKGIVQKAIAETTELKQYPTLRVEVGNAAFESLERMREESKRATLQLVDMECGYLTVEFFRKLPQDVEKGGNPTHSLFDRYNDSYLRRVGSTVLQYVNMTCASLRNSIPKSIVYCQVREAKRSLLDFFFTELGKKESKQLSKMLDEDPAVQQRRANLAKRLELYRSAQHEIDAVAWSK
;
A
#
# COMPACT_ATOMS: atom_id res chain seq x y z
N THR A 1 32.70 -41.20 49.52
CA THR A 1 33.31 -41.66 48.25
C THR A 1 32.27 -41.94 47.16
N VAL A 2 31.13 -42.59 47.44
CA VAL A 2 30.10 -42.88 46.43
C VAL A 2 29.26 -41.67 46.00
N ILE A 3 28.97 -40.74 46.91
CA ILE A 3 28.15 -39.55 46.58
C ILE A 3 28.92 -38.60 45.65
N LYS A 4 30.18 -38.28 45.97
CA LYS A 4 31.03 -37.40 45.16
C LYS A 4 31.24 -37.88 43.72
N SER A 5 31.28 -39.19 43.48
CA SER A 5 31.44 -39.73 42.11
C SER A 5 30.19 -39.63 41.24
N ARG A 6 29.00 -39.44 41.85
CA ARG A 6 27.72 -39.28 41.13
C ARG A 6 27.41 -37.81 40.80
N ILE A 7 28.03 -36.86 41.50
CA ILE A 7 27.76 -35.40 41.35
C ILE A 7 27.91 -34.91 39.90
N PRO A 8 29.00 -35.23 39.15
CA PRO A 8 29.15 -34.73 37.77
C PRO A 8 28.06 -35.24 36.82
N GLY A 9 27.60 -36.49 37.02
CA GLY A 9 26.51 -37.07 36.23
C GLY A 9 25.16 -36.39 36.51
N LEU A 10 24.87 -36.06 37.78
CA LEU A 10 23.68 -35.30 38.16
C LEU A 10 23.72 -33.87 37.62
N GLN A 11 24.87 -33.21 37.70
CA GLN A 11 25.06 -31.86 37.18
C GLN A 11 24.84 -31.80 35.65
N SER A 12 25.38 -32.77 34.91
CA SER A 12 25.14 -32.90 33.47
C SER A 12 23.65 -33.10 33.14
N LEU A 13 22.96 -33.97 33.89
CA LEU A 13 21.54 -34.24 33.69
C LEU A 13 20.68 -33.00 33.98
N ILE A 14 20.96 -32.29 35.06
CA ILE A 14 20.25 -31.05 35.42
C ILE A 14 20.47 -29.97 34.36
N ASN A 15 21.73 -29.74 33.94
CA ASN A 15 22.03 -28.76 32.89
C ASN A 15 21.31 -29.09 31.58
N LYS A 16 21.31 -30.36 31.16
CA LYS A 16 20.58 -30.81 29.97
C LYS A 16 19.07 -30.57 30.11
N THR A 17 18.50 -30.91 31.26
CA THR A 17 17.06 -30.74 31.52
C THR A 17 16.67 -29.26 31.57
N ILE A 18 17.52 -28.39 32.13
CA ILE A 18 17.31 -26.93 32.12
C ILE A 18 17.26 -26.41 30.68
N ILE A 19 18.21 -26.79 29.83
CA ILE A 19 18.24 -26.37 28.42
C ILE A 19 16.98 -26.84 27.68
N GLU A 20 16.55 -28.08 27.90
CA GLU A 20 15.31 -28.62 27.32
C GLU A 20 14.07 -27.83 27.78
N LEU A 21 13.97 -27.55 29.09
CA LEU A 21 12.86 -26.77 29.66
C LEU A 21 12.88 -25.32 29.15
N GLU A 22 14.04 -24.67 29.08
CA GLU A 22 14.19 -23.33 28.51
C GLU A 22 13.79 -23.31 27.04
N GLY A 23 14.15 -24.34 26.26
CA GLY A 23 13.74 -24.47 24.87
C GLY A 23 12.22 -24.63 24.72
N GLU A 24 11.58 -25.44 25.55
CA GLU A 24 10.11 -25.58 25.56
C GLU A 24 9.41 -24.28 26.00
N LEU A 25 9.91 -23.61 27.03
CA LEU A 25 9.35 -22.35 27.53
C LEU A 25 9.47 -21.23 26.49
N THR A 26 10.60 -21.18 25.78
CA THR A 26 10.81 -20.27 24.65
C THR A 26 9.77 -20.48 23.54
N LYS A 27 9.47 -21.75 23.20
CA LYS A 27 8.44 -22.08 22.19
C LYS A 27 7.02 -21.69 22.63
N LEU A 28 6.73 -21.81 23.92
CA LEU A 28 5.45 -21.41 24.48
C LEU A 28 5.33 -19.89 24.64
N GLY A 29 6.43 -19.14 24.65
CA GLY A 29 6.43 -17.69 24.82
C GLY A 29 6.49 -17.25 26.29
N LYS A 30 6.65 -15.94 26.50
CA LYS A 30 6.79 -15.34 27.84
C LYS A 30 5.45 -15.31 28.59
N PRO A 31 5.47 -15.41 29.94
CA PRO A 31 4.27 -15.19 30.74
C PRO A 31 3.79 -13.73 30.61
N ILE A 32 2.49 -13.55 30.45
CA ILE A 32 1.86 -12.23 30.40
C ILE A 32 1.73 -11.70 31.84
N ALA A 33 2.09 -10.44 32.06
CA ALA A 33 1.90 -9.82 33.37
C ALA A 33 0.41 -9.71 33.74
N ALA A 34 0.09 -9.82 35.03
CA ALA A 34 -1.30 -9.77 35.49
C ALA A 34 -1.90 -8.35 35.43
N ASP A 35 -1.05 -7.32 35.53
CA ASP A 35 -1.43 -5.92 35.53
C ASP A 35 -1.79 -5.40 34.13
N ALA A 36 -2.55 -4.31 34.09
CA ALA A 36 -3.02 -3.71 32.84
C ALA A 36 -1.86 -3.20 31.97
N GLY A 37 -0.80 -2.67 32.60
CA GLY A 37 0.35 -2.09 31.91
C GLY A 37 1.16 -3.15 31.19
N GLY A 38 1.43 -4.28 31.81
CA GLY A 38 2.16 -5.38 31.17
C GLY A 38 1.35 -6.06 30.06
N LYS A 39 0.03 -6.15 30.17
CA LYS A 39 -0.84 -6.61 29.06
C LYS A 39 -0.80 -5.67 27.87
N LEU A 40 -0.87 -4.36 28.12
CA LEU A 40 -0.73 -3.34 27.09
C LEU A 40 0.63 -3.44 26.40
N TYR A 41 1.71 -3.53 27.19
CA TYR A 41 3.07 -3.67 26.68
C TYR A 41 3.22 -4.91 25.80
N THR A 42 2.74 -6.07 26.26
CA THR A 42 2.80 -7.33 25.50
C THR A 42 2.05 -7.20 24.17
N THR A 43 0.86 -6.60 24.20
CA THR A 43 0.07 -6.37 22.99
C THR A 43 0.82 -5.47 22.00
N MET A 44 1.43 -4.39 22.48
CA MET A 44 2.24 -3.49 21.66
C MET A 44 3.49 -4.16 21.10
N GLU A 45 4.17 -5.01 21.87
CA GLU A 45 5.35 -5.77 21.43
C GLU A 45 4.99 -6.69 20.26
N ILE A 46 3.88 -7.43 20.36
CA ILE A 46 3.38 -8.30 19.29
C ILE A 46 3.02 -7.49 18.04
N CYS A 47 2.34 -6.36 18.21
CA CYS A 47 1.97 -5.49 17.09
C CYS A 47 3.20 -4.90 16.39
N ARG A 48 4.25 -4.55 17.14
CA ARG A 48 5.54 -4.08 16.58
C ARG A 48 6.25 -5.17 15.79
N ALA A 49 6.22 -6.41 16.26
CA ALA A 49 6.77 -7.55 15.51
C ALA A 49 6.03 -7.74 14.17
N PHE A 50 4.70 -7.66 14.18
CA PHE A 50 3.91 -7.66 12.95
C PHE A 50 4.25 -6.48 12.02
N ASP A 51 4.33 -5.26 12.56
CA ASP A 51 4.65 -4.05 11.78
C ASP A 51 6.05 -4.14 11.14
N GLN A 52 7.02 -4.71 11.87
CA GLN A 52 8.35 -4.98 11.35
C GLN A 52 8.32 -6.00 10.20
N ASN A 53 7.63 -7.12 10.37
CA ASN A 53 7.45 -8.12 9.31
C ASN A 53 6.76 -7.51 8.08
N PHE A 54 5.71 -6.70 8.29
CA PHE A 54 5.02 -5.99 7.21
C PHE A 54 5.98 -5.07 6.43
N LYS A 55 6.80 -4.29 7.13
CA LYS A 55 7.81 -3.40 6.53
C LYS A 55 8.85 -4.19 5.73
N GLU A 56 9.31 -5.33 6.25
CA GLU A 56 10.24 -6.22 5.56
C GLU A 56 9.67 -6.81 4.26
N HIS A 57 8.39 -7.22 4.26
CA HIS A 57 7.73 -7.69 3.04
C HIS A 57 7.49 -6.57 2.02
N LEU A 58 7.25 -5.35 2.51
CA LEU A 58 7.03 -4.18 1.67
C LEU A 58 8.34 -3.70 1.02
N ASP A 59 9.43 -3.62 1.79
CA ASP A 59 10.75 -3.21 1.33
C ASP A 59 11.49 -4.33 0.58
N GLY A 60 11.16 -5.59 0.86
CA GLY A 60 11.85 -6.76 0.34
C GLY A 60 11.75 -6.89 -1.17
N VAL A 61 12.92 -7.13 -1.81
CA VAL A 61 13.10 -7.29 -3.26
C VAL A 61 12.31 -8.46 -3.87
N ARG A 62 11.71 -9.37 -3.06
CA ARG A 62 11.19 -10.66 -3.57
C ARG A 62 9.67 -10.89 -3.48
N ALA A 63 8.84 -9.96 -3.00
CA ALA A 63 7.38 -10.23 -3.01
C ALA A 63 6.44 -9.02 -3.10
N GLY A 64 6.70 -7.94 -2.36
CA GLY A 64 5.81 -6.79 -2.31
C GLY A 64 6.17 -5.73 -3.35
N GLY A 65 7.38 -5.18 -3.23
CA GLY A 65 7.88 -4.12 -4.10
C GLY A 65 7.82 -4.45 -5.58
N GLU A 66 8.30 -5.62 -6.00
CA GLU A 66 8.27 -6.05 -7.41
C GLU A 66 6.86 -6.09 -7.98
N LYS A 67 5.85 -6.55 -7.20
CA LYS A 67 4.46 -6.57 -7.65
C LYS A 67 3.91 -5.16 -7.84
N ILE A 68 4.24 -4.24 -6.92
CA ILE A 68 3.85 -2.83 -7.02
C ILE A 68 4.52 -2.20 -8.25
N TYR A 69 5.80 -2.45 -8.48
CA TYR A 69 6.49 -2.04 -9.70
C TYR A 69 5.81 -2.60 -10.95
N GLY A 70 5.39 -3.87 -10.94
CA GLY A 70 4.65 -4.48 -12.04
C GLY A 70 3.32 -3.77 -12.37
N VAL A 71 2.62 -3.21 -11.38
CA VAL A 71 1.43 -2.38 -11.63
C VAL A 71 1.81 -1.12 -12.40
N PHE A 72 2.89 -0.44 -12.00
CA PHE A 72 3.28 0.85 -12.58
C PHE A 72 4.02 0.76 -13.91
N ASP A 73 4.86 -0.25 -14.11
CA ASP A 73 5.68 -0.38 -15.33
C ASP A 73 5.00 -1.21 -16.43
N ASN A 74 4.12 -2.14 -16.05
CA ASN A 74 3.47 -3.04 -17.00
C ASN A 74 1.97 -2.75 -17.13
N GLN A 75 1.22 -2.81 -16.04
CA GLN A 75 -0.25 -2.77 -16.11
C GLN A 75 -0.78 -1.39 -16.49
N LEU A 76 -0.36 -0.33 -15.80
CA LEU A 76 -0.79 1.04 -16.08
C LEU A 76 -0.40 1.47 -17.50
N PRO A 77 0.85 1.30 -17.98
CA PRO A 77 1.22 1.69 -19.33
C PRO A 77 0.51 0.87 -20.40
N ALA A 78 0.27 -0.43 -20.17
CA ALA A 78 -0.53 -1.25 -21.07
C ALA A 78 -2.00 -0.80 -21.11
N ALA A 79 -2.58 -0.41 -19.97
CA ALA A 79 -3.94 0.11 -19.90
C ALA A 79 -4.08 1.45 -20.64
N LEU A 80 -3.12 2.36 -20.47
CA LEU A 80 -3.07 3.64 -21.19
C LEU A 80 -2.95 3.43 -22.72
N LYS A 81 -2.11 2.48 -23.16
CA LYS A 81 -1.96 2.15 -24.60
C LYS A 81 -3.20 1.52 -25.22
N ARG A 82 -4.08 0.90 -24.42
CA ARG A 82 -5.34 0.31 -24.90
C ARG A 82 -6.44 1.35 -25.07
N LEU A 83 -6.26 2.57 -24.57
CA LEU A 83 -7.22 3.66 -24.78
C LEU A 83 -7.28 4.00 -26.27
N GLN A 84 -8.47 3.98 -26.84
CA GLN A 84 -8.70 4.20 -28.26
C GLN A 84 -8.97 5.68 -28.54
N PHE A 85 -7.94 6.52 -28.38
CA PHE A 85 -8.07 7.96 -28.65
C PHE A 85 -8.51 8.26 -30.09
N ASP A 86 -8.12 7.42 -31.05
CA ASP A 86 -8.52 7.57 -32.46
C ASP A 86 -10.05 7.55 -32.66
N LYS A 87 -10.80 6.83 -31.81
CA LYS A 87 -12.27 6.83 -31.87
C LYS A 87 -12.84 8.16 -31.41
N HIS A 88 -12.28 8.71 -30.33
CA HIS A 88 -12.65 10.04 -29.82
C HIS A 88 -12.25 11.14 -30.80
N LEU A 89 -11.20 10.94 -31.59
CA LEU A 89 -10.68 11.91 -32.56
C LEU A 89 -11.07 11.62 -34.01
N SER A 90 -12.17 10.88 -34.22
CA SER A 90 -12.72 10.67 -35.56
C SER A 90 -13.07 12.00 -36.24
N ILE A 91 -12.89 12.09 -37.56
CA ILE A 91 -13.10 13.35 -38.33
C ILE A 91 -14.52 13.89 -38.14
N GLU A 92 -15.50 12.99 -38.05
CA GLU A 92 -16.89 13.35 -37.78
C GLU A 92 -17.06 13.99 -36.40
N ASN A 93 -16.46 13.42 -35.36
CA ASN A 93 -16.53 13.98 -34.01
C ASN A 93 -15.76 15.29 -33.89
N VAL A 94 -14.59 15.39 -34.51
CA VAL A 94 -13.79 16.62 -34.56
C VAL A 94 -14.58 17.73 -35.27
N ARG A 95 -15.19 17.43 -36.43
CA ARG A 95 -16.05 18.39 -37.14
C ARG A 95 -17.18 18.87 -36.25
N LYS A 96 -17.92 17.93 -35.65
CA LYS A 96 -19.04 18.22 -34.77
C LYS A 96 -18.63 19.15 -33.62
N LEU A 97 -17.61 18.78 -32.85
CA LEU A 97 -17.20 19.54 -31.66
C LEU A 97 -16.58 20.90 -32.00
N ILE A 98 -15.88 21.02 -33.13
CA ILE A 98 -15.32 22.31 -33.58
C ILE A 98 -16.43 23.24 -34.09
N THR A 99 -17.34 22.75 -34.93
CA THR A 99 -18.47 23.54 -35.43
C THR A 99 -19.42 23.96 -34.30
N GLU A 100 -19.69 23.08 -33.33
CA GLU A 100 -20.47 23.41 -32.14
C GLU A 100 -19.79 24.47 -31.26
N ALA A 101 -18.46 24.47 -31.20
CA ALA A 101 -17.69 25.42 -30.39
C ALA A 101 -17.59 26.81 -31.05
N ASP A 102 -17.49 26.88 -32.38
CA ASP A 102 -17.40 28.15 -33.11
C ASP A 102 -18.76 28.83 -33.32
N GLY A 103 -19.86 28.07 -33.25
CA GLY A 103 -21.20 28.59 -33.39
C GLY A 103 -21.50 29.15 -34.79
N TYR A 104 -22.48 30.06 -34.88
CA TYR A 104 -22.97 30.61 -36.16
C TYR A 104 -22.03 31.64 -36.81
N GLN A 105 -21.10 32.22 -36.05
CA GLN A 105 -20.23 33.30 -36.53
C GLN A 105 -18.76 32.91 -36.35
N PRO A 106 -18.04 32.57 -37.43
CA PRO A 106 -16.65 32.16 -37.35
C PRO A 106 -15.79 33.33 -36.88
N HIS A 107 -15.16 33.18 -35.71
CA HIS A 107 -14.24 34.16 -35.14
C HIS A 107 -12.91 34.13 -35.91
N LEU A 108 -12.16 35.23 -35.93
CA LEU A 108 -10.79 35.29 -36.49
C LEU A 108 -9.75 34.54 -35.65
N ILE A 109 -10.17 33.97 -34.53
CA ILE A 109 -9.35 33.29 -33.53
C ILE A 109 -9.64 31.78 -33.64
N ALA A 110 -8.62 30.95 -33.45
CA ALA A 110 -8.76 29.49 -33.49
C ALA A 110 -9.83 28.98 -32.49
N PRO A 111 -10.53 27.86 -32.78
CA PRO A 111 -11.61 27.28 -31.96
C PRO A 111 -11.11 26.70 -30.63
N GLU A 112 -10.63 27.56 -29.73
CA GLU A 112 -10.03 27.17 -28.45
C GLU A 112 -10.94 26.25 -27.63
N GLN A 113 -12.25 26.58 -27.62
CA GLN A 113 -13.24 25.80 -26.90
C GLN A 113 -13.45 24.40 -27.49
N GLY A 114 -13.31 24.25 -28.81
CA GLY A 114 -13.38 22.95 -29.48
C GLY A 114 -12.17 22.07 -29.16
N TYR A 115 -10.96 22.66 -29.16
CA TYR A 115 -9.75 21.97 -28.70
C TYR A 115 -9.88 21.52 -27.24
N ARG A 116 -10.34 22.39 -26.33
CA ARG A 116 -10.56 22.04 -24.92
C ARG A 116 -11.49 20.83 -24.78
N ARG A 117 -12.66 20.84 -25.44
CA ARG A 117 -13.63 19.74 -25.36
C ARG A 117 -13.08 18.43 -25.92
N LEU A 118 -12.34 18.49 -27.04
CA LEU A 118 -11.72 17.31 -27.64
C LEU A 118 -10.67 16.70 -26.70
N ILE A 119 -9.81 17.54 -26.12
CA ILE A 119 -8.78 17.11 -25.17
C ILE A 119 -9.43 16.50 -23.92
N GLU A 120 -10.40 17.20 -23.33
CA GLU A 120 -11.14 16.73 -22.15
C GLU A 120 -11.80 15.36 -22.41
N SER A 121 -12.44 15.19 -23.57
CA SER A 121 -13.08 13.93 -23.95
C SER A 121 -12.11 12.74 -24.01
N CYS A 122 -10.84 13.00 -24.30
CA CYS A 122 -9.79 11.99 -24.31
C CYS A 122 -9.23 11.77 -22.90
N LEU A 123 -8.88 12.84 -22.18
CA LEU A 123 -8.21 12.75 -20.87
C LEU A 123 -9.10 12.13 -19.79
N VAL A 124 -10.42 12.36 -19.83
CA VAL A 124 -11.36 11.74 -18.88
C VAL A 124 -11.29 10.20 -18.92
N THR A 125 -10.96 9.60 -20.06
CA THR A 125 -10.83 8.13 -20.18
C THR A 125 -9.66 7.56 -19.37
N ILE A 126 -8.68 8.38 -18.99
CA ILE A 126 -7.52 8.00 -18.17
C ILE A 126 -7.92 7.70 -16.72
N ARG A 127 -9.06 8.23 -16.25
CA ARG A 127 -9.58 7.99 -14.89
C ARG A 127 -9.72 6.50 -14.58
N GLY A 128 -10.22 5.71 -15.55
CA GLY A 128 -10.38 4.27 -15.40
C GLY A 128 -9.07 3.53 -15.13
N PRO A 129 -8.07 3.62 -16.02
CA PRO A 129 -6.73 3.08 -15.78
C PRO A 129 -6.06 3.57 -14.50
N ALA A 130 -6.25 4.84 -14.13
CA ALA A 130 -5.69 5.41 -12.91
C ALA A 130 -6.31 4.79 -11.64
N GLU A 131 -7.64 4.64 -11.62
CA GLU A 131 -8.36 3.96 -10.53
C GLU A 131 -7.98 2.48 -10.43
N ALA A 132 -7.86 1.78 -11.57
CA ALA A 132 -7.41 0.39 -11.59
C ALA A 132 -6.00 0.20 -11.01
N ALA A 133 -5.10 1.18 -11.21
CA ALA A 133 -3.76 1.16 -10.62
C ALA A 133 -3.80 1.35 -9.09
N VAL A 134 -4.66 2.25 -8.59
CA VAL A 134 -4.90 2.46 -7.14
C VAL A 134 -5.40 1.15 -6.51
N ASP A 135 -6.39 0.51 -7.13
CA ASP A 135 -6.99 -0.74 -6.64
C ASP A 135 -6.01 -1.92 -6.70
N GLY A 136 -5.18 -1.99 -7.75
CA GLY A 136 -4.15 -3.00 -7.90
C GLY A 136 -3.11 -2.94 -6.78
N VAL A 137 -2.65 -1.74 -6.41
CA VAL A 137 -1.71 -1.55 -5.28
C VAL A 137 -2.37 -1.91 -3.95
N HIS A 138 -3.62 -1.49 -3.73
CA HIS A 138 -4.36 -1.85 -2.52
C HIS A 138 -4.49 -3.36 -2.32
N ALA A 139 -4.82 -4.10 -3.39
CA ALA A 139 -4.92 -5.56 -3.35
C ALA A 139 -3.57 -6.21 -2.98
N ILE A 140 -2.45 -5.67 -3.48
CA ILE A 140 -1.11 -6.14 -3.12
C ILE A 140 -0.82 -5.87 -1.63
N LEU A 141 -1.10 -4.66 -1.14
CA LEU A 141 -0.91 -4.30 0.27
C LEU A 141 -1.74 -5.20 1.20
N LYS A 142 -3.00 -5.49 0.86
CA LYS A 142 -3.83 -6.47 1.58
C LYS A 142 -3.18 -7.85 1.62
N GLY A 143 -2.64 -8.31 0.49
CA GLY A 143 -1.90 -9.58 0.42
C GLY A 143 -0.63 -9.59 1.28
N ILE A 144 0.08 -8.47 1.38
CA ILE A 144 1.26 -8.32 2.25
C ILE A 144 0.86 -8.41 3.73
N VAL A 145 -0.22 -7.72 4.13
CA VAL A 145 -0.74 -7.80 5.51
C VAL A 145 -1.07 -9.25 5.90
N GLN A 146 -1.76 -10.00 5.02
CA GLN A 146 -2.09 -11.40 5.28
C GLN A 146 -0.84 -12.28 5.48
N LYS A 147 0.20 -12.05 4.67
CA LYS A 147 1.48 -12.76 4.81
C LYS A 147 2.19 -12.41 6.12
N ALA A 148 2.27 -11.13 6.44
CA ALA A 148 2.89 -10.67 7.69
C ALA A 148 2.17 -11.24 8.92
N ILE A 149 0.83 -11.28 8.92
CA ILE A 149 0.04 -11.94 9.98
C ILE A 149 0.36 -13.44 10.09
N ALA A 150 0.55 -14.14 8.97
CA ALA A 150 0.82 -15.57 8.96
C ALA A 150 2.24 -15.92 9.43
N GLU A 151 3.19 -15.01 9.25
CA GLU A 151 4.59 -15.18 9.65
C GLU A 151 4.83 -14.79 11.11
N THR A 152 4.11 -13.81 11.65
CA THR A 152 4.21 -13.44 13.07
C THR A 152 3.72 -14.59 13.96
N THR A 153 4.66 -15.27 14.61
CA THR A 153 4.40 -16.45 15.45
C THR A 153 3.55 -16.14 16.67
N GLU A 154 3.74 -14.96 17.25
CA GLU A 154 3.07 -14.48 18.44
C GLU A 154 1.57 -14.26 18.17
N LEU A 155 1.20 -13.79 16.97
CA LEU A 155 -0.19 -13.66 16.57
C LEU A 155 -0.89 -15.02 16.39
N LYS A 156 -0.15 -16.13 16.23
CA LYS A 156 -0.76 -17.47 16.20
C LYS A 156 -1.22 -17.91 17.59
N GLN A 157 -0.54 -17.44 18.64
CA GLN A 157 -0.86 -17.76 20.03
C GLN A 157 -2.11 -17.02 20.52
N TYR A 158 -2.41 -15.84 19.95
CA TYR A 158 -3.54 -14.99 20.35
C TYR A 158 -4.51 -14.75 19.17
N PRO A 159 -5.46 -15.68 18.92
CA PRO A 159 -6.40 -15.57 17.79
C PRO A 159 -7.24 -14.30 17.81
N THR A 160 -7.67 -13.85 18.99
CA THR A 160 -8.48 -12.64 19.15
C THR A 160 -7.69 -11.40 18.74
N LEU A 161 -6.45 -11.26 19.25
CA LEU A 161 -5.54 -10.18 18.85
C LEU A 161 -5.24 -10.22 17.34
N ARG A 162 -5.04 -11.40 16.77
CA ARG A 162 -4.80 -11.57 15.33
C ARG A 162 -5.93 -11.01 14.47
N VAL A 163 -7.18 -11.27 14.84
CA VAL A 163 -8.35 -10.75 14.13
C VAL A 163 -8.44 -9.23 14.28
N GLU A 164 -8.27 -8.71 15.49
CA GLU A 164 -8.32 -7.27 15.76
C GLU A 164 -7.23 -6.49 15.00
N VAL A 165 -5.98 -6.97 15.04
CA VAL A 165 -4.85 -6.36 14.30
C VAL A 165 -5.08 -6.44 12.79
N GLY A 166 -5.57 -7.57 12.29
CA GLY A 166 -5.88 -7.74 10.87
C GLY A 166 -6.98 -6.80 10.39
N ASN A 167 -8.07 -6.69 11.16
CA ASN A 167 -9.17 -5.78 10.86
C ASN A 167 -8.69 -4.32 10.86
N ALA A 168 -7.93 -3.91 11.88
CA ALA A 168 -7.40 -2.56 11.98
C ALA A 168 -6.45 -2.23 10.82
N ALA A 169 -5.57 -3.16 10.44
CA ALA A 169 -4.69 -2.99 9.29
C ALA A 169 -5.48 -2.84 7.98
N PHE A 170 -6.52 -3.66 7.76
CA PHE A 170 -7.36 -3.55 6.57
C PHE A 170 -8.18 -2.27 6.52
N GLU A 171 -8.70 -1.81 7.66
CA GLU A 171 -9.42 -0.55 7.75
C GLU A 171 -8.49 0.64 7.43
N SER A 172 -7.28 0.65 7.99
CA SER A 172 -6.26 1.66 7.66
C SER A 172 -5.93 1.68 6.17
N LEU A 173 -5.72 0.51 5.56
CA LEU A 173 -5.47 0.42 4.11
C LEU A 173 -6.64 0.93 3.28
N GLU A 174 -7.89 0.70 3.69
CA GLU A 174 -9.06 1.18 2.96
C GLU A 174 -9.14 2.72 3.00
N ARG A 175 -8.85 3.34 4.16
CA ARG A 175 -8.78 4.81 4.27
C ARG A 175 -7.69 5.39 3.37
N MET A 176 -6.50 4.78 3.35
CA MET A 176 -5.38 5.18 2.49
C MET A 176 -5.71 5.03 0.99
N ARG A 177 -6.43 3.96 0.62
CA ARG A 177 -6.91 3.75 -0.75
C ARG A 177 -7.85 4.86 -1.19
N GLU A 178 -8.85 5.22 -0.38
CA GLU A 178 -9.80 6.29 -0.72
C GLU A 178 -9.11 7.65 -0.87
N GLU A 179 -8.16 7.96 0.01
CA GLU A 179 -7.35 9.17 -0.12
C GLU A 179 -6.49 9.16 -1.39
N SER A 180 -5.85 8.03 -1.69
CA SER A 180 -5.06 7.84 -2.90
C SER A 180 -5.89 7.94 -4.17
N LYS A 181 -7.10 7.37 -4.18
CA LYS A 181 -8.04 7.46 -5.31
C LYS A 181 -8.40 8.91 -5.58
N ARG A 182 -8.79 9.64 -4.54
CA ARG A 182 -9.12 11.07 -4.63
C ARG A 182 -7.94 11.88 -5.17
N ALA A 183 -6.74 11.72 -4.61
CA ALA A 183 -5.55 12.45 -5.05
C ALA A 183 -5.15 12.11 -6.50
N THR A 184 -5.22 10.83 -6.87
CA THR A 184 -4.85 10.35 -8.21
C THR A 184 -5.83 10.85 -9.27
N LEU A 185 -7.13 10.82 -8.99
CA LEU A 185 -8.15 11.35 -9.91
C LEU A 185 -8.05 12.87 -10.02
N GLN A 186 -7.71 13.57 -8.94
CA GLN A 186 -7.47 15.00 -8.96
C GLN A 186 -6.29 15.38 -9.85
N LEU A 187 -5.22 14.56 -9.92
CA LEU A 187 -4.15 14.76 -10.91
C LEU A 187 -4.67 14.77 -12.34
N VAL A 188 -5.55 13.83 -12.69
CA VAL A 188 -6.16 13.76 -14.02
C VAL A 188 -7.07 14.98 -14.26
N ASP A 189 -7.86 15.36 -13.26
CA ASP A 189 -8.79 16.49 -13.36
C ASP A 189 -8.06 17.83 -13.53
N MET A 190 -6.89 17.99 -12.91
CA MET A 190 -6.04 19.17 -13.12
C MET A 190 -5.54 19.29 -14.57
N GLU A 191 -5.15 18.16 -15.18
CA GLU A 191 -4.73 18.13 -16.59
C GLU A 191 -5.91 18.38 -17.56
N CYS A 192 -7.15 18.02 -17.16
CA CYS A 192 -8.36 18.38 -17.90
C CYS A 192 -8.71 19.88 -17.76
N GLY A 193 -8.46 20.46 -16.59
CA GLY A 193 -8.87 21.82 -16.26
C GLY A 193 -8.00 22.92 -16.85
N TYR A 194 -6.71 22.67 -17.08
CA TYR A 194 -5.79 23.67 -17.64
C TYR A 194 -4.88 23.11 -18.72
N LEU A 195 -4.93 23.74 -19.90
CA LEU A 195 -4.10 23.36 -21.04
C LEU A 195 -2.68 23.91 -20.93
N THR A 196 -1.69 23.05 -21.21
CA THR A 196 -0.28 23.45 -21.25
C THR A 196 -0.01 24.31 -22.49
N VAL A 197 -0.06 25.63 -22.33
CA VAL A 197 0.06 26.61 -23.43
C VAL A 197 1.40 26.50 -24.18
N GLU A 198 2.47 26.09 -23.50
CA GLU A 198 3.79 25.95 -24.12
C GLU A 198 3.81 24.92 -25.25
N PHE A 199 2.99 23.86 -25.16
CA PHE A 199 2.82 22.89 -26.25
C PHE A 199 2.30 23.61 -27.51
N PHE A 200 1.24 24.41 -27.36
CA PHE A 200 0.61 25.14 -28.46
C PHE A 200 1.49 26.23 -29.06
N ARG A 201 2.41 26.82 -28.28
CA ARG A 201 3.39 27.80 -28.77
C ARG A 201 4.47 27.19 -29.65
N LYS A 202 4.78 25.91 -29.46
CA LYS A 202 5.82 25.16 -30.20
C LYS A 202 5.29 24.50 -31.47
N LEU A 203 3.96 24.47 -31.66
CA LEU A 203 3.40 24.04 -32.93
C LEU A 203 3.90 24.94 -34.05
N PRO A 204 4.23 24.39 -35.23
CA PRO A 204 4.56 25.20 -36.40
C PRO A 204 3.47 26.25 -36.59
N GLN A 205 3.84 27.54 -36.50
CA GLN A 205 2.95 28.61 -36.94
C GLN A 205 2.91 28.53 -38.46
N ASP A 206 1.90 27.84 -39.00
CA ASP A 206 1.65 27.93 -40.43
C ASP A 206 1.21 29.36 -40.73
N VAL A 207 2.11 30.09 -41.38
CA VAL A 207 1.95 31.45 -41.93
C VAL A 207 0.98 31.47 -43.13
N GLU A 208 0.28 30.37 -43.41
CA GLU A 208 -0.84 30.38 -44.35
C GLU A 208 -2.05 31.04 -43.69
N LYS A 209 -2.00 32.37 -43.75
CA LYS A 209 -3.09 33.34 -43.87
C LYS A 209 -4.44 32.81 -43.40
N GLY A 210 -4.94 33.44 -42.34
CA GLY A 210 -6.37 33.46 -42.04
C GLY A 210 -7.14 33.50 -43.35
N GLY A 211 -7.88 32.42 -43.61
CA GLY A 211 -8.50 32.15 -44.90
C GLY A 211 -9.25 33.39 -45.37
N ASN A 212 -9.14 33.68 -46.66
CA ASN A 212 -9.80 34.81 -47.30
C ASN A 212 -11.24 34.92 -46.75
N PRO A 213 -11.68 36.06 -46.21
CA PRO A 213 -13.01 36.21 -45.61
C PRO A 213 -14.16 35.96 -46.60
N THR A 214 -13.83 35.75 -47.88
CA THR A 214 -14.70 35.39 -48.99
C THR A 214 -14.90 33.88 -49.20
N HIS A 215 -14.13 32.99 -48.57
CA HIS A 215 -14.38 31.54 -48.64
C HIS A 215 -15.56 31.13 -47.75
N SER A 216 -16.43 30.26 -48.26
CA SER A 216 -17.58 29.76 -47.50
C SER A 216 -17.13 29.07 -46.21
N LEU A 217 -17.99 29.07 -45.18
CA LEU A 217 -17.75 28.38 -43.91
C LEU A 217 -17.33 26.90 -44.11
N PHE A 218 -17.85 26.27 -45.17
CA PHE A 218 -17.57 24.89 -45.56
C PHE A 218 -16.16 24.67 -46.12
N ASP A 219 -15.56 25.67 -46.79
CA ASP A 219 -14.20 25.55 -47.32
C ASP A 219 -13.12 25.73 -46.24
N ARG A 220 -13.45 26.44 -45.15
CA ARG A 220 -12.50 26.74 -44.06
C ARG A 220 -12.24 25.55 -43.13
N TYR A 221 -13.25 24.69 -42.88
CA TYR A 221 -13.10 23.39 -42.20
C TYR A 221 -13.00 22.24 -43.20
N ASN A 222 -12.09 22.38 -44.16
CA ASN A 222 -11.77 21.28 -45.04
C ASN A 222 -11.23 20.08 -44.24
N ASP A 223 -11.31 18.90 -44.83
CA ASP A 223 -10.89 17.66 -44.16
C ASP A 223 -9.42 17.68 -43.75
N SER A 224 -8.57 18.45 -44.45
CA SER A 224 -7.15 18.58 -44.08
C SER A 224 -6.94 19.39 -42.82
N TYR A 225 -7.70 20.47 -42.58
CA TYR A 225 -7.70 21.23 -41.34
C TYR A 225 -8.17 20.36 -40.17
N LEU A 226 -9.32 19.68 -40.30
CA LEU A 226 -9.88 18.84 -39.24
C LEU A 226 -8.97 17.66 -38.87
N ARG A 227 -8.32 17.04 -39.87
CA ARG A 227 -7.28 16.02 -39.62
C ARG A 227 -6.09 16.60 -38.86
N ARG A 228 -5.67 17.84 -39.16
CA ARG A 228 -4.60 18.53 -38.44
C ARG A 228 -5.00 18.79 -36.98
N VAL A 229 -6.22 19.27 -36.74
CA VAL A 229 -6.77 19.44 -35.38
C VAL A 229 -6.70 18.12 -34.60
N GLY A 230 -7.21 17.03 -35.18
CA GLY A 230 -7.17 15.70 -34.56
C GLY A 230 -5.74 15.25 -34.23
N SER A 231 -4.80 15.41 -35.17
CA SER A 231 -3.39 15.08 -34.94
C SER A 231 -2.76 15.91 -33.83
N THR A 232 -3.03 17.21 -33.77
CA THR A 232 -2.52 18.11 -32.73
C THR A 232 -3.07 17.73 -31.35
N VAL A 233 -4.37 17.46 -31.26
CA VAL A 233 -5.00 16.99 -30.01
C VAL A 233 -4.41 15.65 -29.58
N LEU A 234 -4.20 14.71 -30.50
CA LEU A 234 -3.59 13.42 -30.19
C LEU A 234 -2.17 13.57 -29.64
N GLN A 235 -1.35 14.45 -30.24
CA GLN A 235 -0.01 14.75 -29.75
C GLN A 235 -0.04 15.34 -28.34
N TYR A 236 -0.97 16.28 -28.07
CA TYR A 236 -1.15 16.84 -26.73
C TYR A 236 -1.54 15.78 -25.71
N VAL A 237 -2.56 14.97 -26.02
CA VAL A 237 -3.05 13.89 -25.15
C VAL A 237 -1.93 12.88 -24.85
N ASN A 238 -1.12 12.51 -25.84
CA ASN A 238 0.02 11.61 -25.65
C ASN A 238 1.10 12.20 -24.74
N MET A 239 1.39 13.50 -24.87
CA MET A 239 2.30 14.21 -23.97
C MET A 239 1.77 14.21 -22.52
N THR A 240 0.50 14.55 -22.33
CA THR A 240 -0.15 14.51 -21.01
C THR A 240 -0.18 13.10 -20.43
N CYS A 241 -0.47 12.07 -21.24
CA CYS A 241 -0.39 10.67 -20.83
C CYS A 241 1.02 10.29 -20.35
N ALA A 242 2.07 10.77 -21.02
CA ALA A 242 3.44 10.54 -20.60
C ALA A 242 3.77 11.22 -19.27
N SER A 243 3.23 12.41 -19.02
CA SER A 243 3.33 13.10 -17.72
C SER A 243 2.60 12.31 -16.63
N LEU A 244 1.34 11.94 -16.87
CA LEU A 244 0.48 11.19 -15.95
C LEU A 244 1.04 9.80 -15.62
N ARG A 245 1.69 9.13 -16.57
CA ARG A 245 2.41 7.87 -16.33
C ARG A 245 3.47 8.00 -15.24
N ASN A 246 4.04 9.19 -15.04
CA ASN A 246 5.03 9.44 -14.00
C ASN A 246 4.41 10.00 -12.69
N SER A 247 3.35 10.80 -12.77
CA SER A 247 2.74 11.43 -11.59
C SER A 247 1.77 10.50 -10.85
N ILE A 248 1.01 9.66 -11.56
CA ILE A 248 0.06 8.71 -10.96
C ILE A 248 0.77 7.74 -10.00
N PRO A 249 1.84 7.03 -10.40
CA PRO A 249 2.56 6.15 -9.47
C PRO A 249 3.08 6.89 -8.23
N LYS A 250 3.57 8.13 -8.39
CA LYS A 250 4.07 8.93 -7.26
C LYS A 250 2.96 9.26 -6.26
N SER A 251 1.76 9.61 -6.75
CA SER A 251 0.61 9.85 -5.88
C SER A 251 0.19 8.57 -5.13
N ILE A 252 0.10 7.44 -5.83
CA ILE A 252 -0.26 6.15 -5.23
C ILE A 252 0.78 5.72 -4.19
N VAL A 253 2.06 5.83 -4.50
CA VAL A 253 3.15 5.51 -3.58
C VAL A 253 3.12 6.42 -2.36
N TYR A 254 2.87 7.72 -2.55
CA TYR A 254 2.83 8.68 -1.46
C TYR A 254 1.64 8.41 -0.52
N CYS A 255 0.42 8.27 -1.06
CA CYS A 255 -0.81 8.15 -0.26
C CYS A 255 -1.07 6.73 0.26
N GLN A 256 -0.60 5.68 -0.42
CA GLN A 256 -0.81 4.30 0.02
C GLN A 256 0.45 3.66 0.57
N VAL A 257 1.48 3.48 -0.28
CA VAL A 257 2.63 2.63 0.08
C VAL A 257 3.43 3.22 1.24
N ARG A 258 3.74 4.52 1.15
CA ARG A 258 4.50 5.24 2.17
C ARG A 258 3.70 5.45 3.45
N GLU A 259 2.41 5.76 3.34
CA GLU A 259 1.54 5.89 4.52
C GLU A 259 1.31 4.54 5.19
N ALA A 260 1.03 3.47 4.44
CA ALA A 260 0.93 2.12 4.98
C ALA A 260 2.22 1.71 5.71
N LYS A 261 3.40 2.07 5.19
CA LYS A 261 4.67 1.81 5.88
C LYS A 261 4.80 2.59 7.20
N ARG A 262 4.21 3.77 7.31
CA ARG A 262 4.42 4.70 8.43
C ARG A 262 3.38 4.53 9.53
N SER A 263 2.12 4.35 9.17
CA SER A 263 0.98 4.59 10.06
C SER A 263 -0.07 3.47 10.03
N LEU A 264 0.27 2.27 9.54
CA LEU A 264 -0.67 1.14 9.41
C LEU A 264 -1.48 0.89 10.68
N LEU A 265 -0.83 0.92 11.85
CA LEU A 265 -1.41 0.62 13.15
C LEU A 265 -1.57 1.84 14.07
N ASP A 266 -1.38 3.07 13.59
CA ASP A 266 -1.43 4.27 14.45
C ASP A 266 -2.81 4.46 15.10
N PHE A 267 -3.88 4.28 14.32
CA PHE A 267 -5.26 4.29 14.84
C PHE A 267 -5.48 3.16 15.85
N PHE A 268 -4.96 1.97 15.56
CA PHE A 268 -5.06 0.83 16.47
C PHE A 268 -4.35 1.11 17.80
N PHE A 269 -3.14 1.67 17.78
CA PHE A 269 -2.41 2.03 18.99
C PHE A 269 -3.14 3.10 19.82
N THR A 270 -3.76 4.07 19.15
CA THR A 270 -4.58 5.10 19.80
C THR A 270 -5.79 4.48 20.51
N GLU A 271 -6.48 3.53 19.87
CA GLU A 271 -7.60 2.81 20.48
C GLU A 271 -7.15 1.85 21.58
N LEU A 272 -6.00 1.19 21.42
CA LEU A 272 -5.43 0.29 22.40
C LEU A 272 -5.12 1.00 23.72
N GLY A 273 -4.63 2.25 23.66
CA GLY A 273 -4.37 3.07 24.85
C GLY A 273 -5.62 3.43 25.66
N LYS A 274 -6.82 3.32 25.07
CA LYS A 274 -8.10 3.58 25.75
C LYS A 274 -8.72 2.31 26.36
N LYS A 275 -8.18 1.13 26.07
CA LYS A 275 -8.77 -0.14 26.50
C LYS A 275 -8.49 -0.43 27.98
N GLU A 276 -9.50 -0.96 28.66
CA GLU A 276 -9.38 -1.42 30.04
C GLU A 276 -8.69 -2.80 30.13
N SER A 277 -8.17 -3.13 31.33
CA SER A 277 -7.50 -4.42 31.60
C SER A 277 -8.32 -5.64 31.19
N LYS A 278 -9.64 -5.62 31.38
CA LYS A 278 -10.55 -6.73 30.99
C LYS A 278 -10.57 -6.92 29.47
N GLN A 279 -10.57 -5.84 28.71
CA GLN A 279 -10.58 -5.88 27.25
C GLN A 279 -9.22 -6.33 26.71
N LEU A 280 -8.12 -5.85 27.29
CA LEU A 280 -6.77 -6.31 26.96
C LEU A 280 -6.58 -7.79 27.26
N SER A 281 -7.15 -8.27 28.37
CA SER A 281 -7.13 -9.70 28.72
C SER A 281 -7.84 -10.53 27.66
N LYS A 282 -9.03 -10.10 27.23
CA LYS A 282 -9.80 -10.77 26.17
C LYS A 282 -9.04 -10.84 24.83
N MET A 283 -8.26 -9.80 24.52
CA MET A 283 -7.44 -9.78 23.31
C MET A 283 -6.27 -10.77 23.40
N LEU A 284 -5.70 -10.91 24.59
CA LEU A 284 -4.63 -11.85 24.91
C LEU A 284 -5.16 -13.18 25.47
N ASP A 285 -6.38 -13.58 25.09
CA ASP A 285 -6.96 -14.86 25.49
C ASP A 285 -6.12 -16.00 24.89
N GLU A 286 -5.27 -16.58 25.73
CA GLU A 286 -4.48 -17.77 25.45
C GLU A 286 -5.28 -19.03 25.79
N ASP A 287 -4.99 -20.14 25.12
CA ASP A 287 -5.52 -21.44 25.51
C ASP A 287 -5.15 -21.74 26.99
N PRO A 288 -6.13 -21.97 27.89
CA PRO A 288 -5.86 -22.28 29.28
C PRO A 288 -4.90 -23.45 29.47
N ALA A 289 -4.90 -24.43 28.55
CA ALA A 289 -3.96 -25.55 28.58
C ALA A 289 -2.51 -25.10 28.34
N VAL A 290 -2.30 -24.13 27.45
CA VAL A 290 -0.98 -23.54 27.16
C VAL A 290 -0.51 -22.71 28.36
N GLN A 291 -1.39 -21.90 28.94
CA GLN A 291 -1.08 -21.11 30.14
C GLN A 291 -0.69 -22.01 31.32
N GLN A 292 -1.46 -23.08 31.57
CA GLN A 292 -1.19 -24.03 32.64
C GLN A 292 0.10 -24.82 32.38
N ARG A 293 0.34 -25.24 31.13
CA ARG A 293 1.59 -25.91 30.73
C ARG A 293 2.80 -25.00 30.94
N ARG A 294 2.71 -23.72 30.56
CA ARG A 294 3.76 -22.72 30.78
C ARG A 294 4.05 -22.55 32.27
N ALA A 295 3.02 -22.44 33.11
CA ALA A 295 3.18 -22.32 34.56
C ALA A 295 3.86 -23.55 35.18
N ASN A 296 3.47 -24.76 34.75
CA ASN A 296 4.08 -26.01 35.22
C ASN A 296 5.55 -26.12 34.81
N LEU A 297 5.89 -25.78 33.57
CA LEU A 297 7.27 -25.79 33.09
C LEU A 297 8.13 -24.74 33.79
N ALA A 298 7.60 -23.52 34.01
CA ALA A 298 8.29 -22.47 34.74
C ALA A 298 8.62 -22.91 36.18
N LYS A 299 7.64 -23.48 36.89
CA LYS A 299 7.85 -24.01 38.25
C LYS A 299 8.87 -25.15 38.26
N ARG A 300 8.82 -26.04 37.27
CA ARG A 300 9.79 -27.13 37.15
C ARG A 300 11.20 -26.61 36.88
N LEU A 301 11.35 -25.60 36.02
CA LEU A 301 12.62 -24.96 35.73
C LEU A 301 13.21 -24.25 36.94
N GLU A 302 12.38 -23.56 37.73
CA GLU A 302 12.79 -22.94 39.00
C GLU A 302 13.37 -23.98 39.97
N LEU A 303 12.70 -25.13 40.11
CA LEU A 303 13.18 -26.23 40.95
C LEU A 303 14.53 -26.79 40.45
N TYR A 304 14.71 -26.95 39.14
CA TYR A 304 15.98 -27.42 38.59
C TYR A 304 17.11 -26.39 38.75
N ARG A 305 16.81 -25.08 38.66
CA ARG A 305 17.79 -24.03 38.95
C ARG A 305 18.17 -23.99 40.43
N SER A 306 17.21 -24.17 41.34
CA SER A 306 17.51 -24.34 42.78
C SER A 306 18.42 -25.55 43.01
N ALA A 307 18.10 -26.70 42.40
CA ALA A 307 18.92 -27.90 42.50
C ALA A 307 20.33 -27.72 41.92
N GLN A 308 20.46 -26.97 40.82
CA GLN A 308 21.76 -26.60 40.23
C GLN A 308 22.58 -25.77 41.22
N HIS A 309 21.99 -24.73 41.81
CA HIS A 309 22.64 -23.90 42.82
C HIS A 309 23.07 -24.68 44.06
N GLU A 310 22.24 -25.60 44.55
CA GLU A 310 22.57 -26.44 45.71
C GLU A 310 23.70 -27.43 45.39
N ILE A 311 23.71 -28.05 44.21
CA ILE A 311 24.77 -28.96 43.78
C ILE A 311 26.08 -28.21 43.59
N ASP A 312 26.05 -27.02 42.99
CA ASP A 312 27.23 -26.19 42.83
C ASP A 312 27.78 -25.78 44.22
N ALA A 313 26.92 -25.37 45.16
CA ALA A 313 27.35 -25.04 46.52
C ALA A 313 28.09 -26.20 47.22
N VAL A 314 27.60 -27.44 47.05
CA VAL A 314 28.22 -28.65 47.63
C VAL A 314 29.48 -29.09 46.86
N ALA A 315 29.53 -28.86 45.55
CA ALA A 315 30.69 -29.17 44.72
C ALA A 315 31.88 -28.23 45.01
N TRP A 316 31.59 -26.96 45.37
CA TRP A 316 32.58 -25.93 45.68
C TRP A 316 32.89 -25.77 47.18
N SER A 317 32.09 -26.35 48.09
CA SER A 317 32.45 -26.45 49.51
C SER A 317 33.57 -27.49 49.66
N LYS A 318 34.81 -27.01 49.75
CA LYS A 318 35.98 -27.81 50.15
C LYS A 318 35.95 -28.10 51.65
#